data_AF-A0A6A6GU23-F1
#
_entry.id   AF-A0A6A6GU23-F1
#
_cell.length_a   1.000
_cell.length_b   1.000
_cell.length_c   1.000
_cell.angle_alpha   90.00
_cell.angle_beta   90.00
_cell.angle_gamma   90.00
#
_symmetry.space_group_name_H-M   'P 1'
#
loop_
_entity.id
_entity.type
_entity.pdbx_description
1 polymer ?
#
loop_
_entity_poly.entity_id
_entity_poly.type
_entity_poly.pdbx_seq_one_letter_code
_entity_poly.pdbx_strand_id
1 'polypeptide(L)'
;DNVCLRAVKTGIPQGKYHARFVVCFFEPSGSPAATISNDEGPSKLVPPTELVFSVGQPYDAATFLYRYVDARITPDVVPVLLHPDAVRVRVGRNRLEDRKGKGWIEMEGDVDVTVGLDGALGFIVSRRFDEDAVSGWSFGGVRLEPVYGDNAPKSR
;
A
#
# COMPACT_ATOMS: atom_id res chain seq x y z
N ASP A 1 -8.47 13.56 6.04
CA ASP A 1 -7.25 12.80 5.75
C ASP A 1 -7.53 11.68 4.76
N ASN A 2 -6.66 11.52 3.75
CA ASN A 2 -6.64 10.35 2.86
C ASN A 2 -5.34 9.53 3.03
N VAL A 3 -4.45 9.91 3.96
CA VAL A 3 -3.22 9.18 4.29
C VAL A 3 -3.46 8.42 5.58
N CYS A 4 -3.42 7.09 5.51
CA CYS A 4 -3.55 6.23 6.68
C CYS A 4 -2.20 5.97 7.34
N LEU A 5 -1.13 5.90 6.54
CA LEU A 5 0.22 5.64 7.02
C LEU A 5 1.25 6.37 6.16
N ARG A 6 2.28 6.90 6.84
CA ARG A 6 3.45 7.51 6.23
C ARG A 6 4.69 7.08 7.01
N ALA A 7 5.67 6.49 6.33
CA ALA A 7 6.89 6.01 6.95
C ALA A 7 8.09 6.23 6.03
N VAL A 8 9.30 6.31 6.59
CA VAL A 8 10.55 6.38 5.83
C VAL A 8 11.54 5.37 6.41
N LYS A 9 12.28 4.69 5.55
CA LYS A 9 13.39 3.82 5.94
C LYS A 9 14.65 4.30 5.23
N THR A 10 15.72 4.50 6.00
CA THR A 10 17.05 4.87 5.52
C THR A 10 18.05 3.74 5.74
N GLY A 11 19.23 3.85 5.13
CA GLY A 11 20.29 2.85 5.21
C GLY A 11 20.00 1.59 4.39
N ILE A 12 19.12 1.68 3.39
CA ILE A 12 18.87 0.59 2.45
C ILE A 12 20.00 0.60 1.42
N PRO A 13 20.65 -0.54 1.14
CA PRO A 13 21.68 -0.60 0.12
C PRO A 13 21.15 -0.12 -1.25
N GLN A 14 22.01 0.52 -2.02
CA GLN A 14 21.66 0.97 -3.37
C GLN A 14 21.37 -0.25 -4.26
N GLY A 15 20.32 -0.18 -5.07
CA GLY A 15 19.95 -1.25 -5.99
C GLY A 15 18.50 -1.20 -6.42
N LYS A 16 18.08 -2.23 -7.18
CA LYS A 16 16.67 -2.46 -7.52
C LYS A 16 16.09 -3.52 -6.60
N TYR A 17 14.83 -3.34 -6.22
CA TYR A 17 14.14 -4.24 -5.30
C TYR A 17 12.73 -4.52 -5.78
N HIS A 18 12.29 -5.77 -5.66
CA HIS A 18 10.87 -6.10 -5.65
C HIS A 18 10.30 -5.72 -4.29
N ALA A 19 9.27 -4.86 -4.29
CA ALA A 19 8.57 -4.44 -3.09
C ALA A 19 7.29 -5.25 -2.88
N ARG A 20 7.18 -5.91 -1.73
CA ARG A 20 6.00 -6.68 -1.32
C ARG A 20 5.40 -6.09 -0.06
N PHE A 21 4.17 -5.62 -0.15
CA PHE A 21 3.43 -5.06 0.98
C PHE A 21 2.73 -6.18 1.75
N VAL A 22 3.04 -6.29 3.04
CA VAL A 22 2.41 -7.27 3.93
C VAL A 22 1.20 -6.63 4.59
N VAL A 23 0.00 -7.13 4.28
CA VAL A 23 -1.27 -6.56 4.75
C VAL A 23 -2.18 -7.65 5.28
N CYS A 24 -3.01 -7.32 6.26
CA CYS A 24 -4.09 -8.18 6.74
C CYS A 24 -5.42 -7.44 6.60
N PHE A 25 -6.44 -8.08 6.06
CA PHE A 25 -7.79 -7.52 5.96
C PHE A 25 -8.70 -8.22 6.96
N PHE A 26 -9.51 -7.44 7.68
CA PHE A 26 -10.45 -7.96 8.67
C PHE A 26 -11.89 -7.72 8.21
N GLU A 27 -12.69 -8.77 8.33
CA GLU A 27 -14.14 -8.62 8.39
C GLU A 27 -14.49 -8.09 9.80
N PRO A 28 -15.36 -7.08 9.94
CA PRO A 28 -15.74 -6.58 11.26
C PRO A 28 -16.43 -7.70 12.07
N SER A 29 -15.94 -7.94 13.29
CA SER A 29 -16.45 -8.94 14.21
C SER A 29 -17.80 -8.49 14.76
N GLY A 30 -18.88 -8.91 14.09
CA GLY A 30 -20.26 -8.55 14.45
C GLY A 30 -21.28 -8.84 13.35
N SER A 31 -20.84 -9.15 12.13
CA SER A 31 -21.74 -9.59 11.06
C SER A 31 -21.93 -11.11 11.12
N PRO A 32 -23.13 -11.64 11.45
CA PRO A 32 -23.41 -13.03 11.16
C PRO A 32 -23.29 -13.18 9.64
N ALA A 33 -22.53 -14.19 9.21
CA ALA A 33 -22.25 -14.48 7.81
C ALA A 33 -23.44 -14.13 6.91
N ALA A 34 -23.27 -13.13 6.04
CA ALA A 34 -24.13 -12.75 4.92
C ALA A 34 -25.40 -13.60 4.79
N THR A 35 -26.41 -13.31 5.62
CA THR A 35 -27.76 -13.77 5.34
C THR A 35 -28.33 -12.74 4.39
N ILE A 36 -28.50 -13.14 3.14
CA ILE A 36 -29.22 -12.36 2.13
C ILE A 36 -30.69 -12.38 2.58
N SER A 37 -31.09 -11.40 3.40
CA SER A 37 -32.50 -11.14 3.71
C SER A 37 -32.90 -9.83 3.05
N ASN A 38 -33.82 -9.93 2.09
CA ASN A 38 -34.47 -8.82 1.38
C ASN A 38 -35.48 -8.10 2.29
N ASP A 39 -35.03 -7.57 3.42
CA ASP A 39 -35.88 -6.75 4.27
C ASP A 39 -35.04 -5.61 4.87
N GLU A 40 -35.66 -4.45 5.00
CA GLU A 40 -35.01 -3.13 5.07
C GLU A 40 -33.76 -3.03 5.97
N GLY A 41 -32.60 -2.93 5.30
CA GLY A 41 -31.48 -2.05 5.68
C GLY A 41 -30.33 -2.62 6.54
N PRO A 42 -29.39 -3.41 5.98
CA PRO A 42 -28.11 -3.64 6.64
C PRO A 42 -27.06 -2.64 6.10
N SER A 43 -26.30 -2.02 7.00
CA SER A 43 -25.06 -1.30 6.66
C SER A 43 -24.20 -2.23 5.81
N LYS A 44 -24.10 -1.89 4.52
CA LYS A 44 -23.39 -2.67 3.51
C LYS A 44 -21.96 -2.86 4.01
N LEU A 45 -21.55 -4.09 4.31
CA LEU A 45 -20.14 -4.38 4.57
C LEU A 45 -19.35 -4.12 3.29
N VAL A 46 -18.82 -2.91 3.14
CA VAL A 46 -17.95 -2.57 2.03
C VAL A 46 -16.50 -2.83 2.47
N PRO A 47 -15.71 -3.60 1.68
CA PRO A 47 -14.26 -3.73 1.83
C PRO A 47 -13.58 -2.37 2.03
N PRO A 48 -12.33 -2.30 2.52
CA PRO A 48 -11.60 -1.06 2.45
C PRO A 48 -11.13 -0.95 1.00
N THR A 49 -12.01 -0.42 0.15
CA THR A 49 -11.78 -0.25 -1.27
C THR A 49 -10.87 0.95 -1.50
N GLU A 50 -10.15 0.95 -2.62
CA GLU A 50 -9.27 2.07 -3.01
C GLU A 50 -8.12 2.34 -2.01
N LEU A 51 -7.66 1.30 -1.30
CA LEU A 51 -6.37 1.35 -0.61
C LEU A 51 -5.25 1.35 -1.64
N VAL A 52 -4.34 2.32 -1.54
CA VAL A 52 -3.17 2.43 -2.40
C VAL A 52 -1.92 2.43 -1.53
N PHE A 53 -1.11 1.40 -1.71
CA PHE A 53 0.21 1.24 -1.11
C PHE A 53 1.24 1.79 -2.07
N SER A 54 2.05 2.74 -1.63
CA SER A 54 3.07 3.37 -2.45
C SER A 54 4.43 3.29 -1.78
N VAL A 55 5.46 3.02 -2.56
CA VAL A 55 6.86 3.01 -2.13
C VAL A 55 7.72 3.66 -3.20
N GLY A 56 8.64 4.53 -2.81
CA GLY A 56 9.55 5.18 -3.75
C GLY A 56 10.60 6.01 -3.04
N GLN A 57 11.49 6.61 -3.82
CA GLN A 57 12.46 7.56 -3.30
C GLN A 57 11.73 8.83 -2.82
N PRO A 58 11.95 9.30 -1.59
CA PRO A 58 11.40 10.57 -1.14
C PRO A 58 12.16 11.75 -1.76
N TYR A 59 11.46 12.84 -2.10
CA TYR A 59 12.15 14.08 -2.54
C TYR A 59 13.06 14.66 -1.45
N ASP A 60 12.67 14.44 -0.19
CA ASP A 60 13.45 14.84 0.98
C ASP A 60 13.15 13.88 2.13
N ALA A 61 14.09 12.97 2.40
CA ALA A 61 13.97 11.98 3.47
C ALA A 61 13.93 12.62 4.88
N ALA A 62 14.57 13.77 5.07
CA ALA A 62 14.65 14.43 6.37
C ALA A 62 13.30 15.05 6.76
N THR A 63 12.57 15.60 5.79
CA THR A 63 11.24 16.18 6.00
C THR A 63 10.09 15.23 5.68
N PHE A 64 10.40 14.01 5.23
CA PHE A 64 9.40 13.07 4.74
C PHE A 64 8.33 12.71 5.77
N LEU A 65 8.52 12.79 7.08
CA LEU A 65 7.43 12.42 8.01
C LEU A 65 6.49 13.57 8.35
N TYR A 66 7.00 14.80 8.34
CA TYR A 66 6.31 15.97 8.89
C TYR A 66 5.98 17.04 7.85
N ARG A 67 6.44 16.90 6.60
CA ARG A 67 6.09 17.84 5.53
C ARG A 67 4.58 17.88 5.36
N TYR A 68 4.00 19.04 5.61
CA TYR A 68 2.56 19.28 5.50
C TYR A 68 2.09 19.17 4.04
N VAL A 69 0.97 18.48 3.83
CA VAL A 69 0.30 18.40 2.52
C VAL A 69 -1.19 18.63 2.75
N ASP A 70 -1.76 19.67 2.14
CA ASP A 70 -3.21 19.92 2.22
C ASP A 70 -3.94 18.95 1.30
N ALA A 71 -4.53 17.91 1.88
CA ALA A 71 -5.27 16.88 1.15
C ALA A 71 -6.54 17.40 0.45
N ARG A 72 -7.03 18.61 0.77
CA ARG A 72 -8.18 19.23 0.08
C ARG A 72 -7.80 19.77 -1.29
N ILE A 73 -6.54 20.19 -1.44
CA ILE A 73 -5.99 20.71 -2.69
C ILE A 73 -5.29 19.58 -3.46
N THR A 74 -4.56 18.74 -2.73
CA THR A 74 -3.78 17.64 -3.31
C THR A 74 -4.26 16.31 -2.75
N PRO A 75 -5.28 15.69 -3.37
CA PRO A 75 -5.88 14.46 -2.85
C PRO A 75 -4.93 13.26 -2.92
N ASP A 76 -3.97 13.28 -3.86
CA ASP A 76 -2.90 12.30 -3.97
C ASP A 76 -1.58 12.91 -3.50
N VAL A 77 -1.12 12.50 -2.34
CA VAL A 77 0.12 13.02 -1.72
C VAL A 77 1.40 12.41 -2.31
N VAL A 78 1.29 11.29 -3.04
CA VAL A 78 2.43 10.57 -3.61
C VAL A 78 3.30 11.47 -4.48
N PRO A 79 2.79 12.17 -5.51
CA PRO A 79 3.61 13.03 -6.38
C PRO A 79 4.20 14.26 -5.67
N VAL A 80 3.74 14.59 -4.46
CA VAL A 80 4.29 15.69 -3.66
C VAL A 80 5.50 15.25 -2.84
N LEU A 81 5.54 13.98 -2.46
CA LEU A 81 6.46 13.47 -1.45
C LEU A 81 7.46 12.44 -1.98
N LEU A 82 7.07 11.70 -3.02
CA LEU A 82 7.87 10.66 -3.67
C LEU A 82 8.18 11.05 -5.11
N HIS A 83 9.32 10.58 -5.58
CA HIS A 83 9.71 10.69 -6.98
C HIS A 83 8.71 9.99 -7.92
N PRO A 84 8.66 10.36 -9.21
CA PRO A 84 7.68 9.84 -10.16
C PRO A 84 7.76 8.33 -10.43
N ASP A 85 8.87 7.70 -10.09
CA ASP A 85 9.12 6.26 -10.24
C ASP A 85 8.60 5.43 -9.05
N ALA A 86 7.87 6.05 -8.11
CA ALA A 86 7.25 5.36 -6.99
C ALA A 86 6.30 4.25 -7.48
N VAL A 87 6.51 3.04 -6.95
CA VAL A 87 5.66 1.87 -7.19
C VAL A 87 4.36 2.03 -6.41
N ARG A 88 3.23 1.69 -7.05
CA ARG A 88 1.90 1.83 -6.47
C ARG A 88 1.09 0.55 -6.65
N VAL A 89 0.53 0.04 -5.57
CA VAL A 89 -0.32 -1.15 -5.55
C VAL A 89 -1.70 -0.76 -5.06
N ARG A 90 -2.71 -0.93 -5.91
CA ARG A 90 -4.11 -0.66 -5.57
C ARG A 90 -4.83 -1.95 -5.18
N VAL A 91 -5.56 -1.90 -4.07
CA VAL A 91 -6.48 -2.95 -3.68
C VAL A 91 -7.84 -2.68 -4.31
N GLY A 92 -8.17 -3.46 -5.34
CA GLY A 92 -9.48 -3.42 -6.00
C GLY A 92 -10.57 -4.17 -5.21
N ARG A 93 -11.83 -3.84 -5.49
CA ARG A 93 -13.04 -4.40 -4.87
C ARG A 93 -13.07 -5.93 -4.91
N ASN A 94 -12.80 -6.50 -6.08
CA ASN A 94 -12.92 -7.93 -6.34
C ASN A 94 -11.96 -8.77 -5.49
N ARG A 95 -10.83 -8.21 -5.04
CA ARG A 95 -9.80 -8.95 -4.30
C ARG A 95 -10.28 -9.30 -2.88
N LEU A 96 -11.14 -8.47 -2.27
CA LEU A 96 -11.75 -8.81 -0.98
C LEU A 96 -12.99 -9.71 -1.15
N GLU A 97 -13.78 -9.49 -2.21
CA GLU A 97 -15.00 -10.26 -2.51
C GLU A 97 -14.70 -11.75 -2.75
N ASP A 98 -13.57 -12.05 -3.38
CA ASP A 98 -13.11 -13.43 -3.63
C ASP A 98 -12.74 -14.22 -2.35
N ARG A 99 -12.74 -13.58 -1.16
CA ARG A 99 -12.23 -14.16 0.11
C ARG A 99 -10.82 -14.76 0.01
N LYS A 100 -10.06 -14.38 -1.02
CA LYS A 100 -8.68 -14.82 -1.22
C LYS A 100 -7.80 -14.06 -0.23
N GLY A 101 -7.35 -14.76 0.82
CA GLY A 101 -6.41 -14.20 1.79
C GLY A 101 -7.01 -13.80 3.13
N LYS A 102 -7.75 -14.70 3.79
CA LYS A 102 -8.00 -14.52 5.24
C LYS A 102 -6.66 -14.54 5.97
N GLY A 103 -6.34 -13.45 6.66
CA GLY A 103 -5.07 -13.28 7.38
C GLY A 103 -4.06 -12.43 6.61
N TRP A 104 -2.77 -12.64 6.91
CA TRP A 104 -1.67 -11.90 6.31
C TRP A 104 -1.45 -12.34 4.86
N ILE A 105 -1.39 -11.36 3.94
CA ILE A 105 -1.05 -11.57 2.54
C ILE A 105 0.08 -10.64 2.12
N GLU A 106 0.84 -11.08 1.12
CA GLU A 106 1.83 -10.25 0.41
C GLU A 106 1.21 -9.72 -0.88
N MET A 107 1.28 -8.41 -1.08
CA MET A 107 0.88 -7.74 -2.31
C MET A 107 2.11 -7.23 -3.03
N GLU A 108 2.29 -7.72 -4.25
CA GLU A 108 3.38 -7.33 -5.13
C GLU A 108 2.95 -6.15 -6.01
N GLY A 109 3.90 -5.24 -6.25
CA GLY A 109 3.75 -4.23 -7.29
C GLY A 109 4.24 -4.75 -8.62
N ASP A 110 3.69 -4.20 -9.70
CA ASP A 110 4.00 -4.65 -11.07
C ASP A 110 5.41 -4.23 -11.55
N VAL A 111 6.14 -3.45 -10.74
CA VAL A 111 7.42 -2.83 -11.09
C VAL A 111 8.35 -2.79 -9.88
N ASP A 112 9.66 -2.85 -10.17
CA ASP A 112 10.73 -2.71 -9.17
C ASP A 112 10.85 -1.27 -8.66
N VAL A 113 11.21 -1.13 -7.39
CA VAL A 113 11.61 0.15 -6.80
C VAL A 113 13.13 0.30 -6.86
N THR A 114 13.61 1.49 -7.21
CA THR A 114 15.04 1.81 -7.19
C THR A 114 15.40 2.52 -5.88
N VAL A 115 16.48 2.09 -5.26
CA VAL A 115 17.08 2.74 -4.08
C VAL A 115 18.33 3.49 -4.55
N GLY A 116 18.34 4.79 -4.32
CA GLY A 116 19.44 5.69 -4.67
C GLY A 116 20.61 5.67 -3.68
N LEU A 117 21.56 6.58 -3.88
CA LEU A 117 22.74 6.75 -3.02
C LEU A 117 22.40 7.23 -1.61
N ASP A 118 21.25 7.88 -1.45
CA ASP A 118 20.67 8.30 -0.18
C ASP A 118 20.18 7.10 0.66
N GLY A 119 20.01 5.93 0.04
CA GLY A 119 19.59 4.70 0.70
C GLY A 119 18.23 4.84 1.38
N ALA A 120 17.35 5.68 0.85
CA ALA A 120 16.09 6.06 1.48
C ALA A 120 14.87 5.65 0.64
N LEU A 121 13.88 5.04 1.29
CA LEU A 121 12.56 4.80 0.72
C LEU A 121 11.48 5.38 1.62
N GLY A 122 10.55 6.12 1.00
CA GLY A 122 9.32 6.57 1.62
C GLY A 122 8.18 5.62 1.30
N PHE A 123 7.32 5.38 2.28
CA PHE A 123 6.15 4.52 2.21
C PHE A 123 4.91 5.34 2.53
N ILE A 124 3.88 5.20 1.70
CA ILE A 124 2.61 5.88 1.87
C ILE A 124 1.50 4.86 1.68
N VAL A 125 0.63 4.72 2.68
CA VAL A 125 -0.66 4.05 2.50
C VAL A 125 -1.73 5.11 2.50
N SER A 126 -2.43 5.22 1.39
CA SER A 126 -3.53 6.15 1.21
C SER A 126 -4.83 5.39 0.98
N ARG A 127 -5.92 5.99 1.43
CA ARG A 127 -7.27 5.47 1.26
C ARG A 127 -8.16 6.63 0.86
N ARG A 128 -9.02 6.41 -0.13
CA ARG A 128 -10.13 7.33 -0.38
C ARG A 128 -11.13 7.23 0.77
N PHE A 129 -11.45 8.34 1.41
CA PHE A 129 -12.51 8.37 2.42
C PHE A 129 -13.84 7.89 1.82
N ASP A 130 -14.50 6.99 2.55
CA ASP A 130 -15.80 6.39 2.21
C ASP A 130 -16.57 6.21 3.53
N GLU A 131 -17.67 6.94 3.67
CA GLU A 131 -18.49 7.00 4.90
C GLU A 131 -19.14 5.65 5.21
N ASP A 132 -19.36 4.82 4.20
CA ASP A 132 -20.06 3.54 4.33
C ASP A 132 -19.12 2.36 4.63
N ALA A 133 -17.80 2.61 4.72
CA ALA A 133 -16.83 1.52 4.74
C ALA A 133 -16.49 1.05 6.17
N VAL A 134 -17.12 -0.07 6.58
CA VAL A 134 -17.07 -0.63 7.94
C VAL A 134 -15.91 -1.64 8.18
N SER A 135 -15.12 -1.96 7.16
CA SER A 135 -14.04 -2.95 7.27
C SER A 135 -12.71 -2.39 7.78
N GLY A 136 -11.94 -3.20 8.50
CA GLY A 136 -10.60 -2.88 9.00
C GLY A 136 -9.47 -3.53 8.18
N TRP A 137 -8.27 -2.99 8.32
CA TRP A 137 -7.04 -3.58 7.77
C TRP A 137 -5.85 -3.29 8.71
N SER A 138 -4.81 -4.10 8.63
CA SER A 138 -3.53 -3.89 9.32
C SER A 138 -2.36 -3.94 8.36
N PHE A 139 -1.33 -3.15 8.68
CA PHE A 139 -0.08 -3.10 7.94
C PHE A 139 1.01 -3.87 8.68
N GLY A 140 1.65 -4.83 8.02
CA GLY A 140 2.73 -5.64 8.57
C GLY A 140 4.12 -5.14 8.18
N GLY A 141 4.20 -4.34 7.12
CA GLY A 141 5.44 -3.76 6.63
C GLY A 141 5.63 -3.96 5.12
N VAL A 142 6.85 -3.67 4.66
CA VAL A 142 7.28 -3.91 3.29
C VAL A 142 8.50 -4.81 3.30
N ARG A 143 8.44 -5.89 2.53
CA ARG A 143 9.58 -6.75 2.24
C ARG A 143 10.22 -6.28 0.94
N LEU A 144 11.54 -6.10 0.98
CA LEU A 144 12.36 -5.70 -0.16
C LEU A 144 13.22 -6.90 -0.57
N GLU A 145 13.05 -7.36 -1.79
CA GLU A 145 13.86 -8.45 -2.36
C GLU A 145 14.79 -7.88 -3.43
N PRO A 146 16.13 -7.97 -3.26
CA PRO A 146 17.05 -7.44 -4.24
C PRO A 146 16.86 -8.11 -5.61
N VAL A 147 16.82 -7.29 -6.66
CA VAL A 147 16.82 -7.75 -8.05
C VAL A 147 18.25 -7.77 -8.55
N TYR A 148 18.81 -8.96 -8.68
CA TYR A 148 20.11 -9.16 -9.31
C TYR A 148 19.88 -9.28 -10.82
N GLY A 149 20.56 -8.46 -11.62
CA GLY A 149 20.35 -8.44 -13.07
C GLY A 149 20.60 -9.82 -13.73
N ASP A 150 19.78 -10.17 -14.72
CA ASP A 150 19.86 -11.37 -15.57
C ASP A 150 21.14 -11.48 -16.45
N ASN A 151 22.25 -10.85 -16.06
CA ASN A 151 23.53 -10.91 -16.77
C ASN A 151 24.59 -11.74 -16.02
N ALA A 152 24.19 -12.85 -15.39
CA ALA A 152 25.15 -13.92 -15.17
C ALA A 152 25.37 -14.64 -16.51
N PRO A 153 26.58 -14.63 -17.10
CA PRO A 153 26.83 -15.43 -18.30
C PRO A 153 26.54 -16.90 -17.96
N LYS A 154 25.61 -17.52 -18.69
CA LYS A 154 25.43 -18.97 -18.63
C LYS A 154 26.75 -19.61 -19.05
N SER A 155 27.47 -20.19 -18.10
CA SER A 155 28.63 -21.03 -18.39
C SER A 155 28.15 -22.17 -19.29
N ARG A 156 28.64 -22.17 -20.53
CA ARG A 156 28.60 -23.35 -21.42
C ARG A 156 29.59 -24.39 -20.94
#